data_AF-A0A6M1YKV5-F1
#
_entry.id   AF-A0A6M1YKV5-F1
#
_cell.length_a   1.000
_cell.length_b   1.000
_cell.length_c   1.000
_cell.angle_alpha   90.00
_cell.angle_beta   90.00
_cell.angle_gamma   90.00
#
_symmetry.space_group_name_H-M   'P 1'
#
loop_
_entity.id
_entity.type
_entity.pdbx_description
1 polymer ?
#
loop_
_entity_poly.entity_id
_entity_poly.type
_entity_poly.pdbx_seq_one_letter_code
_entity_poly.pdbx_strand_id
1 'polypeptide(L)' 'MQQHTHFCYCPKQAAVICGMEKIKSESLAKKYNSKLGEWLYTIEFEDGSSIEVPECYLEPYEKGKDQS' A
#
# COMPACT_ATOMS: atom_id res chain seq x y z
N MET A 1 -7.58 -17.52 -16.43
CA MET A 1 -7.42 -16.08 -16.12
C MET A 1 -6.48 -15.99 -14.92
N GLN A 2 -5.21 -15.69 -15.12
CA GLN A 2 -4.24 -15.49 -14.04
C GLN A 2 -3.89 -14.01 -14.05
N GLN A 3 -4.39 -13.23 -13.09
CA GLN A 3 -3.92 -11.87 -12.89
C GLN A 3 -2.67 -11.94 -12.04
N HIS A 4 -1.53 -11.83 -12.72
CA HIS A 4 -0.22 -11.64 -12.12
C HIS A 4 -0.19 -10.21 -11.59
N THR A 5 -0.50 -9.99 -10.31
CA THR A 5 -0.28 -8.70 -9.66
C THR A 5 1.20 -8.54 -9.42
N HIS A 6 1.92 -8.06 -10.43
CA HIS A 6 3.25 -7.52 -10.24
C HIS A 6 3.16 -6.42 -9.18
N PHE A 7 3.96 -6.54 -8.13
CA PHE A 7 4.25 -5.44 -7.21
C PHE A 7 4.79 -4.28 -8.05
N CYS A 8 3.93 -3.33 -8.39
CA CYS A 8 4.33 -2.11 -9.08
C CYS A 8 4.90 -1.15 -8.05
N TYR A 9 6.19 -1.33 -7.74
CA TYR A 9 7.04 -0.26 -7.27
C TYR A 9 7.03 0.83 -8.35
N CYS A 10 6.37 1.96 -8.10
CA CYS A 10 6.28 3.11 -9.01
C CYS A 10 7.13 4.28 -8.48
N PRO A 11 8.48 4.23 -8.61
CA PRO A 11 9.38 5.21 -7.96
C PRO A 11 9.32 6.64 -8.51
N LYS A 12 8.32 7.00 -9.33
CA LYS A 12 8.26 8.31 -10.01
C LYS A 12 6.84 8.83 -10.25
N GLN A 13 5.81 8.15 -9.75
CA GLN A 13 4.43 8.55 -9.96
C GLN A 13 3.91 9.24 -8.70
N ALA A 14 3.32 10.43 -8.83
CA ALA A 14 2.70 11.05 -7.68
C ALA A 14 1.47 10.22 -7.29
N ALA A 15 1.28 10.09 -5.98
CA ALA A 15 0.17 9.35 -5.42
C ALA A 15 -0.29 10.05 -4.14
N VAL A 16 -1.56 9.88 -3.81
CA VAL A 16 -2.18 10.47 -2.63
C VAL A 16 -2.88 9.39 -1.81
N ILE A 17 -2.86 9.55 -0.49
CA ILE A 17 -3.65 8.70 0.41
C ILE A 17 -5.07 9.25 0.42
N CYS A 18 -6.00 8.51 -0.18
CA CYS A 18 -7.43 8.88 -0.26
C CYS A 18 -8.29 8.11 0.73
N GLY A 19 -7.76 7.04 1.33
CA GLY A 19 -8.47 6.24 2.33
C GLY A 19 -7.51 5.65 3.35
N MET A 20 -8.00 5.50 4.58
CA MET A 20 -7.28 4.87 5.67
C MET A 20 -8.27 4.12 6.55
N GLU A 21 -8.13 2.80 6.63
CA GLU A 21 -8.96 1.95 7.48
C GLU A 21 -8.11 1.08 8.40
N LYS A 22 -8.67 0.73 9.55
CA LYS A 22 -8.00 -0.17 10.50
C LYS A 22 -8.48 -1.59 10.25
N ILE A 23 -7.55 -2.54 10.14
CA ILE A 23 -7.87 -3.96 9.95
C ILE A 23 -8.51 -4.49 11.25
N LYS A 24 -9.82 -4.75 11.20
CA LYS A 24 -10.63 -5.18 12.35
C LYS A 24 -11.05 -6.65 12.32
N SER A 25 -10.76 -7.37 11.23
CA SER A 25 -11.18 -8.76 11.05
C SER A 25 -10.04 -9.65 10.57
N GLU A 26 -10.05 -10.90 11.03
CA GLU A 26 -9.05 -11.91 10.62
C GLU A 26 -9.11 -12.20 9.12
N SER A 27 -10.30 -12.06 8.50
CA SER A 27 -10.48 -12.22 7.06
C SER A 27 -9.70 -11.14 6.29
N LEU A 28 -9.76 -9.88 6.72
CA LEU A 28 -8.98 -8.80 6.11
C LEU A 28 -7.48 -8.98 6.39
N ALA A 29 -7.11 -9.32 7.62
CA ALA A 29 -5.72 -9.61 7.99
C ALA A 29 -5.09 -10.69 7.09
N LYS A 30 -5.82 -11.78 6.82
CA LYS A 30 -5.39 -12.84 5.89
C LYS A 30 -5.35 -12.36 4.44
N LYS A 31 -6.37 -11.62 3.98
CA LYS A 31 -6.44 -11.09 2.60
C LYS A 31 -5.20 -10.25 2.25
N TYR A 32 -4.78 -9.40 3.18
CA TYR A 32 -3.66 -8.48 2.96
C TYR A 32 -2.33 -8.95 3.56
N ASN A 33 -2.27 -10.18 4.08
CA ASN A 33 -1.10 -10.72 4.77
C ASN A 33 -0.51 -9.72 5.80
N SER A 34 -1.38 -9.26 6.69
CA SER A 34 -1.16 -8.22 7.69
C SER A 34 -1.82 -8.63 9.02
N LYS A 35 -1.72 -7.83 10.08
CA LYS A 35 -2.19 -8.13 11.43
C LYS A 35 -3.43 -7.30 11.78
N LEU A 36 -4.22 -7.83 12.71
CA LEU A 36 -5.30 -7.07 13.35
C LEU A 36 -4.76 -5.80 13.99
N GLY A 37 -5.44 -4.69 13.76
CA GLY A 37 -5.06 -3.39 14.28
C GLY A 37 -4.04 -2.62 13.44
N GLU A 38 -3.48 -3.22 12.37
CA GLU A 38 -2.68 -2.46 11.39
C GLU A 38 -3.57 -1.57 10.52
N TRP A 39 -2.97 -0.53 9.98
CA TRP A 39 -3.63 0.36 9.03
C TRP A 39 -3.53 -0.18 7.61
N LEU A 40 -4.62 -0.06 6.86
CA LEU A 40 -4.70 -0.30 5.44
C LEU A 40 -4.92 1.06 4.74
N TYR A 41 -4.02 1.42 3.85
CA TYR A 41 -4.03 2.68 3.13
C TYR A 41 -4.53 2.47 1.71
N THR A 42 -5.49 3.28 1.28
CA THR A 42 -5.90 3.37 -0.12
C THR A 42 -5.13 4.49 -0.78
N ILE A 43 -4.27 4.13 -1.72
CA ILE A 43 -3.39 5.03 -2.47
C ILE A 43 -3.98 5.19 -3.87
N GLU A 44 -4.29 6.42 -4.26
CA GLU A 44 -4.75 6.76 -5.61
C GLU A 44 -3.60 7.41 -6.39
N PHE A 45 -3.40 6.95 -7.62
CA PHE A 45 -2.37 7.43 -8.53
C PHE A 45 -2.94 8.44 -9.53
N GLU A 46 -2.07 9.26 -10.13
CA GLU A 46 -2.48 10.26 -11.13
C GLU A 46 -3.19 9.68 -12.36
N ASP A 47 -2.99 8.39 -12.69
CA ASP A 47 -3.70 7.74 -13.79
C ASP A 47 -5.14 7.33 -13.43
N GLY A 48 -5.57 7.57 -12.19
CA GLY A 48 -6.87 7.20 -11.66
C GLY A 48 -6.95 5.75 -11.16
N SER A 49 -5.87 4.97 -11.26
CA SER A 49 -5.77 3.68 -10.59
C SER A 49 -5.60 3.84 -9.08
N SER A 50 -5.98 2.81 -8.32
CA SER A 50 -5.79 2.79 -6.87
C SER A 50 -5.35 1.41 -6.38
N ILE A 51 -4.62 1.41 -5.27
CA ILE A 51 -4.17 0.21 -4.57
C ILE A 51 -4.44 0.32 -3.06
N GLU A 52 -4.57 -0.83 -2.42
CA GLU A 52 -4.70 -0.93 -0.97
C GLU A 52 -3.42 -1.56 -0.41
N VAL A 53 -2.73 -0.85 0.48
CA VAL A 53 -1.43 -1.26 1.01
C VAL A 53 -1.46 -1.23 2.54
N PRO A 54 -1.20 -2.36 3.20
CA PRO A 54 -1.04 -2.38 4.65
C PRO A 54 0.20 -1.62 5.11
N GLU A 55 0.12 -1.05 6.30
CA GLU A 55 1.21 -0.28 6.92
C GLU A 55 2.54 -1.05 6.96
N CYS A 56 2.51 -2.37 7.16
CA CYS A 56 3.72 -3.19 7.24
C CYS A 56 4.51 -3.26 5.93
N TYR A 57 3.94 -2.84 4.80
CA TYR A 57 4.61 -2.76 3.51
C TYR A 57 5.05 -1.33 3.15
N LEU A 58 4.78 -0.35 4.03
CA LEU A 58 5.18 1.03 3.84
C LEU A 58 6.41 1.33 4.70
N GLU A 59 7.36 2.05 4.13
CA GLU A 59 8.50 2.60 4.86
C GLU A 59 8.38 4.14 4.89
N PRO A 60 8.66 4.80 6.01
CA PRO A 60 8.72 6.25 6.05
C PRO A 60 9.74 6.77 5.03
N TYR A 61 9.32 7.74 4.22
CA TYR A 61 10.23 8.39 3.29
C TYR A 61 11.23 9.28 4.06
N GLU A 62 12.48 8.83 4.13
CA GLU A 62 13.59 9.64 4.63
C GLU A 62 14.30 10.35 3.47
N LYS A 63 14.14 11.67 3.40
CA LYS A 63 14.80 12.52 2.40
C LYS A 63 16.31 12.50 2.63
N GLY A 64 17.04 11.63 1.93
CA GLY A 64 18.50 11.53 2.00
C GLY A 64 19.13 10.14 1.80
N LYS A 65 18.33 9.08 1.63
CA LYS A 65 18.82 7.69 1.44
C LYS A 65 18.88 7.21 -0.02
N ASP A 66 18.67 8.09 -1.01
CA ASP A 66 18.67 7.74 -2.43
C ASP A 66 20.07 7.66 -3.09
N GLN A 67 21.15 7.53 -2.30
CA GLN A 67 22.51 7.39 -2.84
C GLN A 67 23.36 6.43 -2.00
N SER A 68 23.37 5.16 -2.37
CA SER A 68 24.50 4.23 -2.19
C SER A 68 24.42 3.12 -3.22
#